data_AF-A0A939WC47-F1
#
_entry.id   AF-A0A939WC47-F1
#
_cell.length_a   1.000
_cell.length_b   1.000
_cell.length_c   1.000
_cell.angle_alpha   90.00
_cell.angle_beta   90.00
_cell.angle_gamma   90.00
#
_symmetry.space_group_name_H-M   'P 1'
#
loop_
_entity.id
_entity.type
_entity.pdbx_description
1 polymer ?
#
loop_
_entity_poly.entity_id
_entity_poly.type
_entity_poly.pdbx_seq_one_letter_code
_entity_poly.pdbx_strand_id
1 'polypeptide(L)'
;MAQNFIVTLDGPAGVGKTTLARQTAERLGIAYLDTGAMFRTLGLRLGDKVDVCPEAEVAEAARKLSFSLEGTGASTAICCNGVAIGSEIRTEEV
;
A
#
# COMPACT_ATOMS: atom_id res chain seq x y z
N MET A 1 -4.83 -19.19 20.28
CA MET A 1 -4.23 -18.60 19.07
C MET A 1 -3.50 -17.33 19.49
N ALA A 2 -2.30 -17.08 19.00
CA ALA A 2 -1.63 -15.81 19.28
C ALA A 2 -2.43 -14.68 18.63
N GLN A 3 -2.73 -13.61 19.39
CA GLN A 3 -3.41 -12.44 18.86
C GLN A 3 -2.46 -11.71 17.89
N ASN A 4 -2.92 -11.35 16.71
CA ASN A 4 -2.15 -10.52 15.79
C ASN A 4 -2.04 -9.10 16.37
N PHE A 5 -0.81 -8.61 16.53
CA PHE A 5 -0.55 -7.25 17.00
C PHE A 5 -0.61 -6.28 15.81
N ILE A 6 -1.62 -5.41 15.79
CA ILE A 6 -1.89 -4.47 14.70
C ILE A 6 -1.94 -3.05 15.26
N VAL A 7 -1.28 -2.11 14.60
CA VAL A 7 -1.28 -0.68 14.94
C VAL A 7 -1.79 0.10 13.73
N THR A 8 -2.81 0.93 13.91
CA THR A 8 -3.31 1.85 12.89
C THR A 8 -2.93 3.29 13.27
N LEU A 9 -2.60 4.11 12.27
CA LEU A 9 -2.22 5.52 12.46
C LEU A 9 -3.01 6.41 11.50
N ASP A 10 -4.02 7.09 12.04
CA ASP A 10 -4.93 7.95 11.29
C ASP A 10 -4.68 9.44 11.57
N GLY A 11 -4.98 10.29 10.59
CA GLY A 11 -4.84 11.74 10.72
C GLY A 11 -4.65 12.44 9.36
N PRO A 12 -4.62 13.77 9.32
CA PRO A 12 -4.57 14.53 8.06
C PRO A 12 -3.25 14.34 7.30
N ALA A 13 -3.24 14.64 6.00
CA ALA A 13 -2.02 14.59 5.20
C ALA A 13 -0.95 15.54 5.74
N GLY A 14 0.33 15.21 5.55
CA GLY A 14 1.45 16.09 5.92
C GLY A 14 1.86 16.09 7.41
N VAL A 15 1.12 15.45 8.32
CA VAL A 15 1.48 15.43 9.77
C VAL A 15 2.56 14.43 10.16
N GLY A 16 3.22 13.78 9.19
CA GLY A 16 4.32 12.85 9.45
C GLY A 16 3.92 11.41 9.81
N LYS A 17 2.67 11.00 9.59
CA LYS A 17 2.18 9.64 9.90
C LYS A 17 3.04 8.53 9.31
N THR A 18 3.44 8.66 8.04
CA THR A 18 4.31 7.69 7.36
C THR A 18 5.66 7.55 8.03
N THR A 19 6.27 8.66 8.43
CA THR A 19 7.55 8.66 9.17
C THR A 19 7.40 7.95 10.51
N LEU A 20 6.37 8.28 11.28
CA LEU A 20 6.08 7.65 12.56
C LEU A 20 5.78 6.15 12.39
N ALA A 21 4.97 5.77 11.41
CA ALA A 21 4.61 4.39 11.12
C ALA A 21 5.84 3.53 10.85
N ARG A 22 6.75 4.00 9.99
CA ARG A 22 7.99 3.29 9.66
C ARG A 22 8.90 3.13 10.87
N GLN A 23 9.06 4.18 11.68
CA GLN A 23 9.88 4.12 12.90
C GLN A 23 9.27 3.19 13.96
N THR A 24 7.95 3.21 14.13
CA THR A 24 7.23 2.31 15.03
C THR A 24 7.38 0.87 14.57
N ALA A 25 7.21 0.59 13.27
CA ALA A 25 7.39 -0.74 12.71
C ALA A 25 8.81 -1.27 12.94
N GLU A 26 9.83 -0.43 12.72
CA GLU A 26 11.24 -0.75 12.97
C GLU A 26 11.50 -1.11 14.44
N ARG A 27 11.03 -0.26 15.36
CA ARG A 27 11.24 -0.46 16.81
C ARG A 27 10.53 -1.69 17.36
N LEU A 28 9.38 -2.05 16.78
CA LEU A 28 8.57 -3.17 17.22
C LEU A 28 8.87 -4.47 16.46
N GLY A 29 9.72 -4.42 15.43
CA GLY A 29 10.01 -5.59 14.58
C GLY A 29 8.79 -6.12 13.83
N ILE A 30 7.81 -5.25 13.51
CA ILE A 30 6.59 -5.61 12.78
C ILE A 30 6.63 -5.08 11.34
N ALA A 31 5.81 -5.65 10.46
CA ALA A 31 5.69 -5.17 9.09
C ALA A 31 5.06 -3.77 9.03
N TYR A 32 5.52 -2.95 8.08
CA TYR A 32 4.92 -1.66 7.74
C TYR A 32 4.02 -1.79 6.51
N LEU A 33 2.78 -1.27 6.60
CA LEU A 33 1.84 -1.23 5.48
C LEU A 33 1.59 0.22 5.04
N ASP A 34 1.88 0.51 3.78
CA ASP A 34 1.50 1.74 3.09
C ASP A 34 0.24 1.49 2.26
N THR A 35 -0.92 1.84 2.80
CA THR A 35 -2.19 1.68 2.07
C THR A 35 -2.28 2.59 0.84
N GLY A 36 -1.58 3.72 0.83
CA GLY A 36 -1.51 4.61 -0.33
C GLY A 36 -0.87 3.92 -1.53
N ALA A 37 0.19 3.13 -1.30
CA ALA A 37 0.82 2.33 -2.34
C ALA A 37 -0.14 1.30 -2.97
N MET A 38 -1.07 0.73 -2.20
CA MET A 38 -2.06 -0.22 -2.71
C MET A 38 -3.03 0.44 -3.70
N PHE A 39 -3.58 1.61 -3.33
CA PHE A 39 -4.49 2.36 -4.21
C PHE A 39 -3.77 2.87 -5.47
N ARG A 40 -2.54 3.36 -5.34
CA ARG A 40 -1.75 3.79 -6.49
C ARG A 40 -1.37 2.63 -7.43
N THR A 41 -1.16 1.43 -6.89
CA THR A 41 -0.95 0.23 -7.72
C THR A 41 -2.18 -0.08 -8.58
N LEU A 42 -3.39 0.10 -8.03
CA LEU A 42 -4.63 -0.02 -8.81
C LEU A 42 -4.71 1.06 -9.89
N GLY A 43 -4.41 2.32 -9.55
CA GLY A 43 -4.36 3.44 -10.50
C GLY A 43 -3.40 3.17 -11.66
N LEU A 44 -2.15 2.81 -11.35
CA LEU A 44 -1.14 2.45 -12.34
C LEU A 44 -1.60 1.30 -13.26
N ARG A 45 -2.34 0.32 -12.73
CA ARG A 45 -2.81 -0.83 -13.53
C ARG A 45 -3.99 -0.49 -14.42
N LEU A 46 -4.82 0.48 -14.04
CA LEU A 46 -5.92 1.00 -14.85
C LEU A 46 -5.43 2.04 -15.86
N GLY A 47 -4.34 2.75 -15.56
CA GLY A 47 -3.77 3.82 -16.37
C GLY A 47 -4.77 4.96 -16.63
N ASP A 48 -4.57 5.67 -17.75
CA ASP A 48 -5.39 6.83 -18.16
C ASP A 48 -6.90 6.56 -18.27
N LYS A 49 -7.31 5.28 -18.30
CA LYS A 49 -8.72 4.90 -18.42
C LYS A 49 -9.46 4.98 -17.10
N VAL A 50 -8.77 5.14 -15.96
CA VAL A 50 -9.39 5.14 -14.63
C VAL A 50 -10.50 6.19 -14.51
N ASP A 51 -10.31 7.38 -15.08
CA ASP A 51 -11.28 8.49 -15.00
C ASP A 51 -12.59 8.23 -15.76
N VAL A 52 -12.56 7.31 -16.74
CA VAL A 52 -13.72 6.96 -17.57
C VAL A 52 -14.21 5.53 -17.31
N CYS A 53 -13.55 4.78 -16.42
CA CYS A 53 -13.93 3.41 -16.09
C CYS A 53 -15.19 3.40 -15.20
N PRO A 54 -16.22 2.61 -15.56
CA PRO A 54 -17.33 2.34 -14.66
C PRO A 54 -16.84 1.75 -13.33
N GLU A 55 -17.52 2.10 -12.23
CA GLU A 55 -17.18 1.61 -10.88
C GLU A 55 -17.06 0.08 -10.81
N ALA A 56 -17.93 -0.64 -11.53
CA ALA A 56 -17.90 -2.09 -11.61
C ALA A 56 -16.58 -2.64 -12.19
N GLU A 57 -16.02 -1.97 -13.20
CA GLU A 57 -14.75 -2.35 -13.82
C GLU A 57 -13.57 -2.08 -12.88
N VAL A 58 -13.59 -0.95 -12.18
CA VAL A 58 -12.60 -0.62 -11.14
C VAL A 58 -12.63 -1.66 -10.02
N ALA A 59 -13.82 -2.06 -9.57
CA ALA A 59 -14.00 -3.08 -8.55
C ALA A 59 -13.50 -4.46 -8.99
N GLU A 60 -13.76 -4.85 -10.24
CA GLU A 60 -13.23 -6.09 -10.83
C GLU A 60 -11.71 -6.05 -10.96
N ALA A 61 -11.12 -4.92 -11.34
CA ALA A 61 -9.68 -4.76 -11.38
C ALA A 61 -9.05 -4.87 -9.98
N ALA A 62 -9.66 -4.22 -8.99
CA ALA A 62 -9.22 -4.28 -7.59
C ALA A 62 -9.27 -5.72 -7.04
N ARG A 63 -10.33 -6.48 -7.35
CA ARG A 63 -10.47 -7.90 -6.95
C ARG A 63 -9.35 -8.80 -7.48
N LYS A 64 -8.69 -8.42 -8.58
CA LYS A 64 -7.56 -9.16 -9.18
C LYS A 64 -6.21 -8.83 -8.54
N LEU A 65 -6.17 -7.90 -7.59
CA LEU A 65 -4.95 -7.53 -6.86
C LEU A 65 -4.87 -8.31 -5.55
N SER A 66 -3.78 -9.04 -5.37
CA SER A 66 -3.41 -9.67 -4.10
C SER A 66 -2.18 -8.97 -3.55
N PHE A 67 -2.27 -8.47 -2.32
CA PHE A 67 -1.16 -7.80 -1.65
C PHE A 67 -0.56 -8.69 -0.57
N SER A 68 0.77 -8.73 -0.50
CA SER A 68 1.52 -9.35 0.59
C SER A 68 2.59 -8.40 1.11
N LEU A 69 3.03 -8.63 2.35
CA LEU A 69 4.15 -7.92 2.95
C LEU A 69 5.30 -8.91 3.14
N GLU A 70 6.50 -8.48 2.78
CA GLU A 70 7.73 -9.24 2.96
C GLU A 70 8.74 -8.40 3.77
N GLY A 71 9.37 -9.00 4.76
CA GLY A 71 10.27 -8.30 5.67
C GLY A 71 9.57 -7.61 6.84
N THR A 72 10.29 -6.73 7.53
CA THR A 72 9.86 -6.06 8.76
C THR A 72 10.41 -4.64 8.82
N GLY A 73 9.77 -3.77 9.60
CA GLY A 73 10.27 -2.43 9.84
C GLY A 73 10.40 -1.60 8.55
N ALA A 74 11.45 -0.80 8.46
CA ALA A 74 11.71 0.09 7.35
C ALA A 74 12.05 -0.64 6.04
N SER A 75 12.45 -1.92 6.10
CA SER A 75 12.73 -2.79 4.95
C SER A 75 11.51 -3.60 4.47
N THR A 76 10.33 -3.38 5.06
CA THR A 76 9.11 -4.05 4.60
C THR A 76 8.83 -3.68 3.13
N ALA A 77 8.76 -4.70 2.28
CA ALA A 77 8.34 -4.60 0.89
C ALA A 77 6.85 -4.96 0.78
N ILE A 78 6.12 -4.17 0.00
CA ILE A 78 4.75 -4.50 -0.39
C ILE A 78 4.82 -5.16 -1.77
N CYS A 79 4.29 -6.37 -1.89
CA CYS A 79 4.22 -7.08 -3.16
C CYS A 79 2.77 -7.07 -3.68
N CYS A 80 2.58 -6.83 -4.97
CA CYS A 80 1.31 -7.01 -5.66
C CYS A 80 1.43 -8.20 -6.62
N ASN A 81 0.55 -9.19 -6.47
CA ASN A 81 0.55 -10.43 -7.26
C ASN A 81 1.93 -11.14 -7.27
N GLY A 82 2.63 -11.11 -6.13
CA GLY A 82 3.96 -11.72 -5.96
C GLY A 82 5.14 -10.90 -6.47
N VAL A 83 4.92 -9.67 -6.95
CA VAL A 83 5.98 -8.77 -7.42
C VAL A 83 6.08 -7.56 -6.50
N ALA A 84 7.28 -7.24 -6.02
CA ALA A 84 7.53 -6.06 -5.20
C ALA A 84 7.14 -4.78 -5.95
N ILE A 85 6.34 -3.93 -5.30
CA ILE A 85 5.90 -2.65 -5.84
C ILE A 85 7.09 -1.68 -5.79
N GLY A 86 7.47 -1.12 -6.93
CA GLY A 86 8.60 -0.21 -7.03
C GLY A 86 8.23 1.27 -6.86
N SER A 87 9.09 2.15 -7.38
CA SER A 87 8.91 3.61 -7.33
C SER A 87 7.95 4.14 -8.39
N GLU A 88 7.56 3.33 -9.37
CA GLU A 88 6.66 3.69 -10.48
C GLU A 88 5.29 4.17 -9.99
N ILE A 89 4.80 3.65 -8.86
CA ILE A 89 3.55 4.13 -8.24
C ILE A 89 3.69 5.53 -7.62
N ARG A 90 4.89 6.12 -7.57
CA ARG A 90 5.17 7.43 -6.94
C ARG A 90 5.36 8.54 -7.95
N THR A 91 5.16 8.28 -9.24
CA THR A 91 5.18 9.32 -10.28
C THR A 91 3.92 10.19 -10.19
N GLU A 92 3.93 11.34 -10.87
CA GLU A 92 2.77 12.23 -10.96
C GLU A 92 1.69 11.70 -11.92
N GLU A 93 2.05 10.76 -12.79
CA GLU A 93 1.15 10.12 -13.76
C GLU A 93 0.22 9.08 -13.11
N VAL A 94 0.49 8.71 -11.85
CA VAL A 94 -0.29 7.73 -11.05
C VAL A 94 -0.99 8.42 -9.88
#